data_AF-A0A1M4E8E8-F1
#
_entry.id   AF-A0A1M4E8E8-F1
#
_cell.length_a   1.000
_cell.length_b   1.000
_cell.length_c   1.000
_cell.angle_alpha   90.00
_cell.angle_beta   90.00
_cell.angle_gamma   90.00
#
_symmetry.space_group_name_H-M   'P 1'
#
loop_
_entity.id
_entity.type
_entity.pdbx_description
1 polymer ?
#
loop_
_entity_poly.entity_id
_entity_poly.type
_entity_poly.pdbx_seq_one_letter_code
_entity_poly.pdbx_strand_id
1 'polypeptide(L)'
;MSFYFVGSEVDALTMACIALVAALQVPISLQGRRRSSVVLFLVQVVVNYVPLLAEPESWEVGGSGFVAASALLVVSGPPAWVILGLIPVVECAVALAVDRPAYMVYYAIVAPINVGLMLYGISSLAGLLDQVKRERSELAARAGAVERLRLWERIHGLVVRNVAEVERLTGEARKVWEAGGSGSWEGRRNDVAAVQAAVGTAVALAREALEQVRALPPADEAIPVPPRDDDRRLLRLATPILVVTHVLFMGQALFYFVADAQRGPGFTHAGYLLLLPLTFGLQFWHLAALRAGARRRVLAWTLAAHALVIYAPLLQGDGSGLLSSGFFAGVLLLYLPWRVAWPLCVVMAGVAAVEEALASGAIAGVYPFGSMLSTAMAVYGLTRLVGLVGELSRTRAELVEVAALRERLKVGRDVHDLLGRGLTTIVLHAELVLRLIDTEAGRVGARLERLAEAVRGALLDNVGLSASGRVLSLAAEIDSATRVLASAGVPVRLEVVPAGGTAAPASPPPPGDLVTGLAGSVLAVVLREAVTNVLKHGTPTECLIELTVKDGHAQLRVTNDGDTPGPMEPGSGLRNLRARMEAVGGHLTTTRTGARFELLARTPLDHEILTPAR
;
A
#
# COMPACT_ATOMS: atom_id res chain seq x y z
N MET A 1 31.51 31.26 31.41
CA MET A 1 31.29 30.68 30.07
C MET A 1 30.92 31.84 29.17
N SER A 2 31.75 32.22 28.19
CA SER A 2 31.42 33.32 27.27
C SER A 2 31.19 32.75 25.89
N PHE A 3 29.92 32.65 25.50
CA PHE A 3 29.56 32.57 24.08
C PHE A 3 29.95 33.91 23.45
N TYR A 4 31.15 33.95 22.86
CA TYR A 4 31.75 35.10 22.14
C TYR A 4 31.00 35.42 20.82
N PHE A 5 29.68 35.57 20.87
CA PHE A 5 28.89 36.25 19.83
C PHE A 5 28.76 37.75 20.14
N VAL A 6 29.22 38.23 21.29
CA VAL A 6 29.03 39.62 21.77
C VAL A 6 30.26 40.51 21.48
N GLY A 7 31.11 40.15 20.52
CA GLY A 7 32.34 40.91 20.23
C GLY A 7 32.74 41.04 18.76
N SER A 8 32.21 40.20 17.86
CA SER A 8 32.29 40.41 16.42
C SER A 8 31.05 41.20 15.98
N GLU A 9 31.23 42.34 15.30
CA GLU A 9 30.16 42.90 14.49
C GLU A 9 29.85 41.87 13.39
N VAL A 10 28.91 40.96 13.65
CA VAL A 10 28.42 40.04 12.62
C VAL A 10 27.73 40.91 11.58
N ASP A 11 28.29 40.96 10.38
CA ASP A 11 27.75 41.79 9.31
C ASP A 11 26.28 41.42 9.03
N ALA A 12 25.46 42.43 8.75
CA ALA A 12 24.04 42.30 8.47
C ALA A 12 23.78 41.35 7.28
N LEU A 13 24.73 41.28 6.33
CA LEU A 13 24.70 40.34 5.22
C LEU A 13 24.77 38.88 5.69
N THR A 14 25.70 38.55 6.59
CA THR A 14 25.87 37.19 7.13
C THR A 14 24.62 36.72 7.88
N MET A 15 24.03 37.59 8.70
CA MET A 15 22.77 37.29 9.40
C MET A 15 21.59 37.10 8.43
N ALA A 16 21.48 37.94 7.40
CA ALA A 16 20.45 37.80 6.37
C ALA A 16 20.60 36.48 5.58
N CYS A 17 21.83 36.09 5.25
CA CYS A 17 22.12 34.84 4.56
C CYS A 17 21.76 33.62 5.42
N ILE A 18 22.14 33.59 6.71
CA ILE A 18 21.79 32.48 7.62
C ILE A 18 20.27 32.37 7.78
N ALA A 19 19.56 33.48 7.97
CA ALA A 19 18.11 33.49 8.07
C ALA A 19 17.44 32.97 6.79
N LEU A 20 17.94 33.36 5.62
CA LEU A 20 17.45 32.88 4.33
C LEU A 20 17.74 31.38 4.13
N VAL A 21 18.93 30.90 4.49
CA VAL A 21 19.29 29.48 4.45
C VAL A 21 18.34 28.65 5.31
N ALA A 22 18.03 29.11 6.52
CA ALA A 22 17.07 28.47 7.41
C ALA A 22 15.63 28.52 6.85
N ALA A 23 15.21 29.66 6.26
CA ALA A 23 13.88 29.80 5.67
C ALA A 23 13.67 28.86 4.47
N LEU A 24 14.69 28.66 3.65
CA LEU A 24 14.67 27.72 2.51
C LEU A 24 14.57 26.26 2.95
N GLN A 25 14.94 25.92 4.18
CA GLN A 25 14.87 24.55 4.68
C GLN A 25 13.44 24.00 4.72
N VAL A 26 12.47 24.82 5.10
CA VAL A 26 11.07 24.42 5.28
C VAL A 26 10.46 23.89 3.96
N PRO A 27 10.46 24.65 2.84
CA PRO A 27 9.91 24.16 1.59
C PRO A 27 10.67 22.94 1.04
N ILE A 28 12.00 22.86 1.22
CA ILE A 28 12.78 21.68 0.80
C ILE A 28 12.32 20.43 1.58
N SER A 29 12.14 20.57 2.89
CA SER A 29 11.71 19.48 3.77
C SER A 29 10.30 18.99 3.46
N LEU A 30 9.40 19.89 3.06
CA LEU A 30 8.02 19.56 2.68
C LEU A 30 7.89 18.96 1.27
N GLN A 31 8.73 19.40 0.33
CA GLN A 31 8.61 19.01 -1.08
C GLN A 31 9.39 17.72 -1.43
N GLY A 32 10.35 17.31 -0.60
CA GLY A 32 11.17 16.12 -0.85
C GLY A 32 11.96 16.24 -2.15
N ARG A 33 12.11 15.15 -2.92
CA ARG A 33 12.88 15.09 -4.18
C ARG A 33 12.15 15.64 -5.41
N ARG A 34 11.54 16.83 -5.31
CA ARG A 34 10.98 17.52 -6.48
C ARG A 34 12.06 18.34 -7.19
N ARG A 35 11.87 18.61 -8.49
CA ARG A 35 12.76 19.50 -9.27
C ARG A 35 12.89 20.89 -8.63
N SER A 36 11.82 21.41 -8.04
CA SER A 36 11.83 22.68 -7.30
C SER A 36 12.78 22.63 -6.10
N SER A 37 12.84 21.52 -5.37
CA SER A 37 13.75 21.35 -4.23
C SER A 37 15.21 21.36 -4.62
N VAL A 38 15.55 20.89 -5.83
CA VAL A 38 16.93 20.97 -6.37
C VAL A 38 17.34 22.43 -6.57
N VAL A 39 16.45 23.24 -7.14
CA VAL A 39 16.71 24.68 -7.33
C VAL A 39 16.86 25.38 -5.98
N LEU A 40 15.95 25.13 -5.04
CA LEU A 40 16.03 25.70 -3.69
C LEU A 40 17.30 25.27 -2.95
N PHE A 41 17.73 24.02 -3.11
CA PHE A 41 18.99 23.52 -2.55
C PHE A 41 20.20 24.23 -3.14
N LEU A 42 20.26 24.43 -4.46
CA LEU A 42 21.35 25.18 -5.09
C LEU A 42 21.40 26.63 -4.59
N VAL A 43 20.24 27.29 -4.48
CA VAL A 43 20.15 28.64 -3.89
C VAL A 43 20.63 28.62 -2.44
N GLN A 44 20.23 27.62 -1.65
CA GLN A 44 20.65 27.48 -0.26
C GLN A 44 22.17 27.30 -0.12
N VAL A 45 22.80 26.52 -1.00
CA VAL A 45 24.27 26.35 -1.04
C VAL A 45 24.96 27.68 -1.38
N VAL A 46 24.48 28.38 -2.41
CA VAL A 46 25.06 29.66 -2.83
C VAL A 46 24.94 30.69 -1.72
N VAL A 47 23.73 30.91 -1.19
CA VAL A 47 23.50 31.86 -0.09
C VAL A 47 24.32 31.52 1.14
N ASN A 48 24.49 30.22 1.45
CA ASN A 48 25.32 29.80 2.56
C ASN A 48 26.78 30.24 2.36
N TYR A 49 27.41 29.94 1.22
CA TYR A 49 28.85 30.17 1.03
C TYR A 49 29.22 31.51 0.35
N VAL A 50 28.26 32.34 -0.05
CA VAL A 50 28.55 33.69 -0.60
C VAL A 50 29.25 34.60 0.41
N PRO A 51 28.84 34.69 1.69
CA PRO A 51 29.54 35.52 2.68
C PRO A 51 31.02 35.16 2.82
N LEU A 52 31.36 33.87 2.70
CA LEU A 52 32.75 33.41 2.71
C LEU A 52 33.61 34.03 1.59
N LEU A 53 33.03 34.31 0.42
CA LEU A 53 33.74 34.92 -0.70
C LEU A 53 33.87 36.44 -0.55
N ALA A 54 32.91 37.09 0.13
CA ALA A 54 32.88 38.53 0.31
C ALA A 54 33.76 38.99 1.48
N GLU A 55 33.64 38.32 2.62
CA GLU A 55 34.34 38.67 3.86
C GLU A 55 34.74 37.39 4.63
N PRO A 56 35.88 36.76 4.27
CA PRO A 56 36.32 35.51 4.91
C PRO A 56 36.49 35.63 6.44
N GLU A 57 36.89 36.81 6.93
CA GLU A 57 37.14 37.07 8.35
C GLU A 57 35.86 37.18 9.19
N SER A 58 34.73 37.59 8.58
CA SER A 58 33.41 37.67 9.23
C SER A 58 32.59 36.39 9.10
N TRP A 59 33.15 35.33 8.50
CA TRP A 59 32.49 34.02 8.37
C TRP A 59 32.25 33.37 9.73
N GLU A 60 30.98 33.31 10.13
CA GLU A 60 30.52 32.56 11.29
C GLU A 60 29.79 31.28 10.86
N VAL A 61 30.23 30.14 11.40
CA VAL A 61 29.74 28.82 11.02
C VAL A 61 28.30 28.63 11.52
N GLY A 62 27.31 28.83 10.65
CA GLY A 62 25.89 28.81 11.06
C GLY A 62 24.90 28.11 10.13
N GLY A 63 25.12 28.12 8.82
CA GLY A 63 24.11 27.64 7.84
C GLY A 63 24.35 26.25 7.25
N SER A 64 25.57 25.70 7.33
CA SER A 64 25.96 24.48 6.62
C SER A 64 25.27 23.20 7.10
N GLY A 65 24.74 23.19 8.33
CA GLY A 65 23.86 22.11 8.81
C GLY A 65 22.55 21.99 8.04
N PHE A 66 21.96 23.12 7.63
CA PHE A 66 20.77 23.12 6.78
C PHE A 66 21.10 22.62 5.36
N VAL A 67 22.24 23.04 4.83
CA VAL A 67 22.75 22.55 3.54
C VAL A 67 22.98 21.03 3.57
N ALA A 68 23.56 20.52 4.66
CA ALA A 68 23.76 19.09 4.87
C ALA A 68 22.42 18.32 4.91
N ALA A 69 21.42 18.84 5.61
CA ALA A 69 20.08 18.25 5.63
C ALA A 69 19.44 18.22 4.24
N SER A 70 19.49 19.33 3.52
CA SER A 70 18.94 19.44 2.16
C SER A 70 19.66 18.53 1.17
N ALA A 71 20.98 18.37 1.29
CA ALA A 71 21.74 17.43 0.46
C ALA A 71 21.21 16.00 0.64
N LEU A 72 20.98 15.56 1.88
CA LEU A 72 20.43 14.23 2.18
C LEU A 72 18.98 14.05 1.71
N LEU A 73 18.17 15.12 1.74
CA LEU A 73 16.76 15.09 1.31
C LEU A 73 16.61 15.10 -0.21
N VAL A 74 17.43 15.89 -0.91
CA VAL A 74 17.29 16.16 -2.34
C VAL A 74 18.11 15.17 -3.19
N VAL A 75 19.33 14.83 -2.76
CA VAL A 75 20.22 13.95 -3.52
C VAL A 75 19.93 12.49 -3.17
N SER A 76 19.97 11.62 -4.18
CA SER A 76 19.69 10.18 -4.02
C SER A 76 20.96 9.34 -3.99
N GLY A 77 21.00 8.37 -3.08
CA GLY A 77 22.02 7.33 -3.05
C GLY A 77 23.36 7.78 -2.44
N PRO A 78 24.47 7.11 -2.78
CA PRO A 78 25.80 7.39 -2.23
C PRO A 78 26.26 8.86 -2.33
N PRO A 79 25.98 9.61 -3.42
CA PRO A 79 26.43 11.00 -3.55
C PRO A 79 25.95 11.93 -2.44
N ALA A 80 24.76 11.69 -1.88
CA ALA A 80 24.23 12.50 -0.78
C ALA A 80 25.12 12.43 0.48
N TRP A 81 25.63 11.24 0.77
CA TRP A 81 26.53 10.99 1.91
C TRP A 81 27.95 11.53 1.65
N VAL A 82 28.39 11.53 0.39
CA VAL A 82 29.66 12.19 0.00
C VAL A 82 29.56 13.70 0.23
N ILE A 83 28.45 14.33 -0.16
CA ILE A 83 28.23 15.76 0.08
C ILE A 83 28.20 16.06 1.58
N LEU A 84 27.51 15.24 2.38
CA LEU A 84 27.51 15.35 3.84
C LEU A 84 28.94 15.30 4.42
N GLY A 85 29.80 14.42 3.90
CA GLY A 85 31.19 14.31 4.34
C GLY A 85 32.10 15.46 3.87
N LEU A 86 31.81 16.05 2.71
CA LEU A 86 32.58 17.15 2.14
C LEU A 86 32.35 18.48 2.88
N ILE A 87 31.13 18.73 3.35
CA ILE A 87 30.77 19.98 4.06
C ILE A 87 31.71 20.24 5.27
N PRO A 88 31.91 19.30 6.21
CA PRO A 88 32.86 19.46 7.32
C PRO A 88 34.30 19.68 6.87
N VAL A 89 34.72 19.10 5.74
CA VAL A 89 36.08 19.28 5.21
C VAL A 89 36.28 20.71 4.74
N VAL A 90 35.31 21.26 4.02
CA VAL A 90 35.32 22.66 3.55
C VAL A 90 35.30 23.60 4.75
N GLU A 91 34.39 23.38 5.69
CA GLU A 91 34.25 24.22 6.90
C GLU A 91 35.51 24.19 7.76
N CYS A 92 36.14 23.02 7.92
CA CYS A 92 37.42 22.88 8.62
C CYS A 92 38.55 23.61 7.89
N ALA A 93 38.67 23.46 6.57
CA ALA A 93 39.70 24.12 5.77
C ALA A 93 39.58 25.64 5.83
N VAL A 94 38.36 26.17 5.78
CA VAL A 94 38.06 27.59 5.94
C VAL A 94 38.43 28.07 7.34
N ALA A 95 37.98 27.35 8.38
CA ALA A 95 38.28 27.72 9.76
C ALA A 95 39.79 27.78 10.03
N LEU A 96 40.57 26.85 9.47
CA LEU A 96 42.03 26.86 9.54
C LEU A 96 42.65 28.01 8.73
N ALA A 97 42.12 28.31 7.54
CA ALA A 97 42.65 29.37 6.68
C ALA A 97 42.50 30.78 7.29
N VAL A 98 41.45 30.99 8.09
CA VAL A 98 41.15 32.25 8.79
C VAL A 98 41.69 32.24 10.24
N ASP A 99 42.60 31.32 10.55
CA ASP A 99 43.26 31.18 11.87
C ASP A 99 42.26 31.15 13.05
N ARG A 100 41.13 30.46 12.88
CA ARG A 100 40.13 30.33 13.93
C ARG A 100 40.68 29.48 15.08
N PRO A 101 40.30 29.78 16.34
CA PRO A 101 40.72 28.99 17.48
C PRO A 101 40.24 27.54 17.36
N ALA A 102 40.99 26.59 17.93
CA ALA A 102 40.76 25.15 17.77
C ALA A 102 39.30 24.70 18.07
N TYR A 103 38.60 25.37 18.99
CA TYR A 103 37.20 25.07 19.29
C TYR A 103 36.22 25.44 18.20
N MET A 104 36.48 26.50 17.44
CA MET A 104 35.67 26.86 16.28
C MET A 104 35.93 25.88 15.14
N VAL A 105 37.17 25.41 14.96
CA VAL A 105 37.51 24.36 13.97
C VAL A 105 36.78 23.05 14.30
N TYR A 106 36.77 22.64 15.57
CA TYR A 106 36.02 21.45 16.00
C TYR A 106 34.51 21.61 15.79
N TYR A 107 33.97 22.76 16.22
CA TYR A 107 32.55 23.07 16.03
C TYR A 107 32.15 23.05 14.54
N ALA A 108 33.02 23.56 13.66
CA ALA A 108 32.81 23.59 12.22
C ALA A 108 32.71 22.20 11.57
N ILE A 109 33.31 21.18 12.19
CA ILE A 109 33.18 19.78 11.76
C ILE A 109 31.88 19.16 12.28
N VAL A 110 31.59 19.37 13.56
CA VAL A 110 30.53 18.63 14.26
C VAL A 110 29.14 19.19 14.01
N ALA A 111 28.99 20.52 14.06
CA ALA A 111 27.68 21.16 13.98
C ALA A 111 26.95 20.87 12.65
N PRO A 112 27.60 20.91 11.47
CA PRO A 112 26.92 20.63 10.21
C PRO A 112 26.42 19.19 10.10
N ILE A 113 27.23 18.22 10.55
CA ILE A 113 26.85 16.80 10.55
C ILE A 113 25.66 16.60 11.48
N ASN A 114 25.72 17.17 12.69
CA ASN A 114 24.72 16.94 13.72
C ASN A 114 23.35 17.53 13.32
N VAL A 115 23.32 18.81 12.92
CA VAL A 115 22.11 19.49 12.45
C VAL A 115 21.58 18.83 11.17
N GLY A 116 22.47 18.47 10.24
CA GLY A 116 22.13 17.83 8.98
C GLY A 116 21.43 16.49 9.16
N LEU A 117 22.03 15.59 9.93
CA LEU A 117 21.47 14.27 10.23
C LEU A 117 20.15 14.35 11.00
N MET A 118 20.05 15.26 11.95
CA MET A 118 18.85 15.47 12.76
C MET A 118 17.67 15.93 11.90
N LEU A 119 17.85 16.99 11.11
CA LEU A 119 16.80 17.53 10.24
C LEU A 119 16.40 16.53 9.15
N TYR A 120 17.37 15.81 8.57
CA TYR A 120 17.11 14.72 7.64
C TYR A 120 16.28 13.61 8.30
N GLY A 121 16.66 13.17 9.51
CA GLY A 121 15.97 12.12 10.25
C GLY A 121 14.52 12.47 10.56
N ILE A 122 14.27 13.67 11.10
CA ILE A 122 12.92 14.14 11.43
C ILE A 122 12.08 14.29 10.16
N SER A 123 12.60 14.96 9.13
CA SER A 123 11.85 15.21 7.89
C SER A 123 11.54 13.92 7.13
N SER A 124 12.50 12.99 7.06
CA SER A 124 12.30 11.69 6.40
C SER A 124 11.29 10.82 7.13
N LEU A 125 11.33 10.77 8.46
CA LEU A 125 10.36 10.01 9.23
C LEU A 125 8.95 10.63 9.19
N ALA A 126 8.85 11.97 9.19
CA ALA A 126 7.58 12.66 9.02
C ALA A 126 6.97 12.36 7.63
N GLY A 127 7.79 12.40 6.57
CA GLY A 127 7.38 12.03 5.23
C GLY A 127 6.89 10.58 5.13
N LEU A 128 7.60 9.64 5.77
CA LEU A 128 7.17 8.24 5.88
C LEU A 128 5.82 8.11 6.61
N LEU A 129 5.65 8.82 7.74
CA LEU A 129 4.41 8.78 8.50
C LEU A 129 3.21 9.22 7.66
N ASP A 130 3.35 10.31 6.91
CA ASP A 130 2.33 10.81 6.00
C ASP A 130 2.06 9.87 4.83
N GLN A 131 3.11 9.26 4.28
CA GLN A 131 2.97 8.26 3.22
C GLN A 131 2.19 7.04 3.71
N VAL A 132 2.59 6.45 4.85
CA VAL A 132 1.92 5.28 5.40
C VAL A 132 0.46 5.58 5.76
N LYS A 133 0.16 6.79 6.25
CA LYS A 133 -1.23 7.25 6.47
C LYS A 133 -2.04 7.30 5.17
N ARG A 134 -1.48 7.85 4.08
CA ARG A 134 -2.16 7.93 2.77
C ARG A 134 -2.37 6.55 2.14
N GLU A 135 -1.37 5.67 2.22
CA GLU A 135 -1.41 4.34 1.59
C GLU A 135 -2.35 3.35 2.32
N ARG A 136 -2.67 3.60 3.59
CA ARG A 136 -3.49 2.71 4.44
C ARG A 136 -4.81 2.30 3.77
N SER A 137 -5.54 3.25 3.16
CA SER A 137 -6.84 2.97 2.54
C SER A 137 -6.70 2.22 1.21
N GLU A 138 -5.70 2.58 0.41
CA GLU A 138 -5.47 1.99 -0.90
C GLU A 138 -5.04 0.52 -0.80
N LEU A 139 -4.21 0.20 0.19
CA LEU A 139 -3.74 -1.17 0.41
C LEU A 139 -4.80 -2.08 0.99
N ALA A 140 -5.62 -1.58 1.90
CA ALA A 140 -6.78 -2.33 2.39
C ALA A 140 -7.73 -2.68 1.22
N ALA A 141 -7.98 -1.74 0.31
CA ALA A 141 -8.79 -1.97 -0.88
C ALA A 141 -8.15 -2.98 -1.85
N ARG A 142 -6.85 -2.87 -2.12
CA ARG A 142 -6.10 -3.82 -2.97
C ARG A 142 -6.07 -5.22 -2.38
N ALA A 143 -5.86 -5.35 -1.06
CA ALA A 143 -5.85 -6.64 -0.38
C ALA A 143 -7.21 -7.33 -0.46
N GLY A 144 -8.30 -6.58 -0.25
CA GLY A 144 -9.65 -7.10 -0.50
C GLY A 144 -9.83 -7.58 -1.94
N ALA A 145 -9.44 -6.78 -2.93
CA ALA A 145 -9.55 -7.16 -4.34
C ALA A 145 -8.76 -8.43 -4.71
N VAL A 146 -7.51 -8.56 -4.23
CA VAL A 146 -6.67 -9.75 -4.46
C VAL A 146 -7.29 -10.98 -3.80
N GLU A 147 -7.76 -10.85 -2.56
CA GLU A 147 -8.38 -11.96 -1.85
C GLU A 147 -9.68 -12.42 -2.52
N ARG A 148 -10.49 -11.47 -3.01
CA ARG A 148 -11.68 -11.79 -3.80
C ARG A 148 -11.33 -12.60 -5.05
N LEU A 149 -10.32 -12.20 -5.81
CA LEU A 149 -9.88 -12.92 -7.02
C LEU A 149 -9.43 -14.35 -6.71
N ARG A 150 -8.61 -14.52 -5.66
CA ARG A 150 -8.12 -15.85 -5.23
C ARG A 150 -9.25 -16.79 -4.78
N LEU A 151 -10.23 -16.26 -4.05
CA LEU A 151 -11.39 -17.04 -3.63
C LEU A 151 -12.24 -17.41 -4.84
N TRP A 152 -12.41 -16.48 -5.78
CA TRP A 152 -13.17 -16.72 -6.99
C TRP A 152 -12.54 -17.80 -7.87
N GLU A 153 -11.23 -17.77 -8.12
CA GLU A 153 -10.55 -18.83 -8.88
C GLU A 153 -10.77 -20.23 -8.27
N ARG A 154 -10.71 -20.34 -6.94
CA ARG A 154 -10.96 -21.60 -6.23
C ARG A 154 -12.41 -22.05 -6.34
N ILE A 155 -13.36 -21.16 -6.06
CA ILE A 155 -14.80 -21.48 -6.04
C ILE A 155 -15.33 -21.74 -7.44
N HIS A 156 -14.94 -20.91 -8.42
CA HIS A 156 -15.35 -21.03 -9.80
C HIS A 156 -14.90 -22.36 -10.41
N GLY A 157 -13.65 -22.76 -10.19
CA GLY A 157 -13.14 -24.02 -10.70
C GLY A 157 -13.91 -25.24 -10.18
N LEU A 158 -14.27 -25.24 -8.89
CA LEU A 158 -14.96 -26.38 -8.26
C LEU A 158 -16.45 -26.41 -8.62
N VAL A 159 -17.17 -25.30 -8.43
CA VAL A 159 -18.63 -25.28 -8.58
C VAL A 159 -19.06 -25.32 -10.03
N VAL A 160 -18.39 -24.61 -10.95
CA VAL A 160 -18.77 -24.61 -12.37
C VAL A 160 -18.67 -26.00 -12.97
N ARG A 161 -17.58 -26.72 -12.67
CA ARG A 161 -17.38 -28.08 -13.21
C ARG A 161 -18.48 -29.03 -12.74
N ASN A 162 -18.82 -28.99 -11.45
CA ASN A 162 -19.83 -29.89 -10.90
C ASN A 162 -21.24 -29.53 -11.39
N VAL A 163 -21.60 -28.24 -11.45
CA VAL A 163 -22.93 -27.81 -11.93
C VAL A 163 -23.10 -28.04 -13.43
N ALA A 164 -22.07 -27.80 -14.25
CA ALA A 164 -22.13 -28.09 -15.69
C ALA A 164 -22.26 -29.59 -15.98
N GLU A 165 -21.60 -30.44 -15.18
CA GLU A 165 -21.75 -31.88 -15.31
C GLU A 165 -23.14 -32.37 -14.87
N VAL A 166 -23.70 -31.76 -13.81
CA VAL A 166 -25.09 -31.98 -13.40
C VAL A 166 -26.07 -31.57 -14.51
N GLU A 167 -25.84 -30.45 -15.21
CA GLU A 167 -26.63 -30.04 -16.38
C GLU A 167 -26.57 -31.08 -17.49
N ARG A 168 -25.37 -31.55 -17.84
CA ARG A 168 -25.18 -32.58 -18.87
C ARG A 168 -25.96 -33.85 -18.54
N LEU A 169 -25.80 -34.36 -17.32
CA LEU A 169 -26.45 -35.59 -16.86
C LEU A 169 -27.98 -35.47 -16.79
N THR A 170 -28.49 -34.32 -16.33
CA THR A 170 -29.94 -34.08 -16.28
C THR A 170 -30.55 -33.86 -17.67
N GLY A 171 -29.80 -33.25 -18.60
CA GLY A 171 -30.18 -33.15 -20.00
C GLY A 171 -30.21 -34.50 -20.72
N GLU A 172 -29.24 -35.38 -20.45
CA GLU A 172 -29.23 -36.76 -20.97
C GLU A 172 -30.43 -37.56 -20.43
N ALA A 173 -30.68 -37.49 -19.13
CA ALA A 173 -31.83 -38.12 -18.49
C ALA A 173 -33.16 -37.66 -19.12
N ARG A 174 -33.30 -36.35 -19.38
CA ARG A 174 -34.49 -35.80 -20.05
C ARG A 174 -34.67 -36.35 -21.46
N LYS A 175 -33.60 -36.36 -22.28
CA LYS A 175 -33.65 -36.87 -23.66
C LYS A 175 -34.05 -38.35 -23.71
N VAL A 176 -33.49 -39.17 -22.82
CA VAL A 176 -33.83 -40.59 -22.71
C VAL A 176 -35.31 -40.75 -22.34
N TRP A 177 -35.80 -39.96 -21.37
CA TRP A 177 -37.20 -40.01 -20.94
C TRP A 177 -38.18 -39.57 -22.04
N GLU A 178 -37.87 -38.51 -22.79
CA GLU A 178 -38.71 -38.01 -23.90
C GLU A 178 -38.72 -38.97 -25.10
N ALA A 179 -37.59 -39.63 -25.39
CA ALA A 179 -37.48 -40.60 -26.49
C ALA A 179 -38.24 -41.92 -26.21
N GLY A 180 -38.38 -42.33 -24.95
CA GLY A 180 -39.05 -43.57 -24.53
C GLY A 180 -40.59 -43.56 -24.63
N GLY A 181 -41.20 -42.42 -24.99
CA GLY A 181 -42.64 -42.15 -24.92
C GLY A 181 -43.57 -43.05 -25.77
N SER A 182 -43.05 -43.94 -26.62
CA SER A 182 -43.87 -44.78 -27.52
C SER A 182 -43.50 -46.28 -27.57
N GLY A 183 -42.66 -46.77 -26.66
CA GLY A 183 -42.11 -48.15 -26.71
C GLY A 183 -42.74 -49.17 -25.74
N SER A 184 -42.45 -50.46 -25.97
CA SER A 184 -42.86 -51.60 -25.12
C SER A 184 -42.33 -51.45 -23.67
N TRP A 185 -42.98 -52.13 -22.72
CA TRP A 185 -42.61 -52.11 -21.29
C TRP A 185 -41.15 -52.48 -21.02
N GLU A 186 -40.53 -53.31 -21.86
CA GLU A 186 -39.11 -53.70 -21.76
C GLU A 186 -38.15 -52.57 -22.14
N GLY A 187 -38.48 -51.78 -23.19
CA GLY A 187 -37.71 -50.58 -23.55
C GLY A 187 -37.75 -49.53 -22.44
N ARG A 188 -38.94 -49.34 -21.86
CA ARG A 188 -39.15 -48.37 -20.77
C ARG A 188 -38.37 -48.71 -19.49
N ARG A 189 -38.09 -49.99 -19.23
CA ARG A 189 -37.31 -50.43 -18.06
C ARG A 189 -35.84 -50.05 -18.16
N ASN A 190 -35.26 -50.12 -19.36
CA ASN A 190 -33.89 -49.68 -19.61
C ASN A 190 -33.77 -48.15 -19.56
N ASP A 191 -34.78 -47.43 -20.07
CA ASP A 191 -34.84 -45.97 -19.99
C ASP A 191 -34.93 -45.48 -18.54
N VAL A 192 -35.77 -46.12 -17.71
CA VAL A 192 -35.87 -45.83 -16.27
C VAL A 192 -34.53 -46.03 -15.56
N ALA A 193 -33.83 -47.15 -15.83
CA ALA A 193 -32.54 -47.44 -15.22
C ALA A 193 -31.46 -46.41 -15.64
N ALA A 194 -31.46 -45.99 -16.91
CA ALA A 194 -30.53 -44.97 -17.41
C ALA A 194 -30.80 -43.59 -16.78
N VAL A 195 -32.07 -43.19 -16.64
CA VAL A 195 -32.47 -41.96 -15.96
C VAL A 195 -32.10 -42.01 -14.47
N GLN A 196 -32.35 -43.13 -13.78
CA GLN A 196 -31.95 -43.30 -12.38
C GLN A 196 -30.43 -43.17 -12.19
N ALA A 197 -29.63 -43.76 -13.07
CA ALA A 197 -28.17 -43.68 -13.01
C ALA A 197 -27.66 -42.24 -13.23
N ALA A 198 -28.18 -41.55 -14.25
CA ALA A 198 -27.78 -40.18 -14.57
C ALA A 198 -28.19 -39.19 -13.45
N VAL A 199 -29.45 -39.26 -12.98
CA VAL A 199 -29.95 -38.39 -11.92
C VAL A 199 -29.29 -38.72 -10.57
N GLY A 200 -29.01 -39.99 -10.28
CA GLY A 200 -28.28 -40.40 -9.07
C GLY A 200 -26.85 -39.84 -9.04
N THR A 201 -26.16 -39.87 -10.18
CA THR A 201 -24.81 -39.27 -10.32
C THR A 201 -24.87 -37.75 -10.17
N ALA A 202 -25.89 -37.10 -10.74
CA ALA A 202 -26.11 -35.67 -10.59
C ALA A 202 -26.35 -35.26 -9.12
N VAL A 203 -27.10 -36.06 -8.34
CA VAL A 203 -27.29 -35.82 -6.89
C VAL A 203 -25.97 -35.90 -6.13
N ALA A 204 -25.14 -36.91 -6.42
CA ALA A 204 -23.84 -37.07 -5.77
C ALA A 204 -22.93 -35.87 -6.02
N LEU A 205 -22.82 -35.43 -7.27
CA LEU A 205 -22.02 -34.25 -7.66
C LEU A 205 -22.56 -32.95 -7.05
N ALA A 206 -23.88 -32.78 -7.00
CA ALA A 206 -24.51 -31.61 -6.38
C ALA A 206 -24.27 -31.57 -4.86
N ARG A 207 -24.30 -32.72 -4.17
CA ARG A 207 -23.97 -32.83 -2.74
C ARG A 207 -22.49 -32.56 -2.48
N GLU A 208 -21.60 -33.10 -3.30
CA GLU A 208 -20.17 -32.83 -3.21
C GLU A 208 -19.87 -31.34 -3.39
N ALA A 209 -20.47 -30.69 -4.39
CA ALA A 209 -20.36 -29.25 -4.58
C ALA A 209 -20.90 -28.46 -3.38
N LEU A 210 -22.01 -28.89 -2.78
CA LEU A 210 -22.60 -28.26 -1.60
C LEU A 210 -21.72 -28.41 -0.36
N GLU A 211 -21.09 -29.57 -0.16
CA GLU A 211 -20.13 -29.79 0.93
C GLU A 211 -18.88 -28.94 0.75
N GLN A 212 -18.36 -28.83 -0.47
CA GLN A 212 -17.21 -27.95 -0.76
C GLN A 212 -17.52 -26.48 -0.51
N VAL A 213 -18.74 -26.02 -0.86
CA VAL A 213 -19.21 -24.67 -0.55
C VAL A 213 -19.32 -24.45 0.96
N ARG A 214 -19.75 -25.46 1.72
CA ARG A 214 -19.84 -25.41 3.19
C ARG A 214 -18.47 -25.53 3.88
N ALA A 215 -17.51 -26.18 3.23
CA ALA A 215 -16.15 -26.42 3.72
C ALA A 215 -15.14 -25.32 3.31
N LEU A 216 -15.57 -24.30 2.54
CA LEU A 216 -14.75 -23.11 2.29
C LEU A 216 -14.28 -22.53 3.63
N PRO A 217 -12.96 -22.42 3.84
CA PRO A 217 -12.40 -22.48 5.18
C PRO A 217 -12.73 -21.24 6.03
N PRO A 218 -13.01 -21.39 7.34
CA PRO A 218 -12.70 -20.36 8.31
C PRO A 218 -11.16 -20.22 8.41
N ALA A 219 -10.72 -18.98 8.63
CA ALA A 219 -9.35 -18.47 8.51
C ALA A 219 -8.25 -19.30 9.19
N ASP A 220 -7.08 -19.43 8.54
CA ASP A 220 -5.81 -19.72 9.22
C ASP A 220 -4.55 -19.22 8.47
N GLU A 221 -4.58 -19.04 7.14
CA GLU A 221 -3.43 -18.46 6.43
C GLU A 221 -3.49 -16.92 6.36
N ALA A 222 -2.69 -16.28 7.20
CA ALA A 222 -2.41 -14.84 7.13
C ALA A 222 -1.79 -14.49 5.77
N ILE A 223 -2.28 -13.43 5.12
CA ILE A 223 -1.65 -12.92 3.89
C ILE A 223 -0.37 -12.19 4.29
N PRO A 224 0.82 -12.65 3.86
CA PRO A 224 2.04 -11.93 4.15
C PRO A 224 2.04 -10.62 3.36
N VAL A 225 2.05 -9.49 4.05
CA VAL A 225 2.28 -8.18 3.44
C VAL A 225 3.78 -7.91 3.47
N PRO A 226 4.49 -8.01 2.34
CA PRO A 226 5.91 -7.71 2.33
C PRO A 226 6.10 -6.21 2.63
N PRO A 227 6.89 -5.84 3.64
CA PRO A 227 7.28 -4.44 3.83
C PRO A 227 8.17 -3.98 2.66
N ARG A 228 8.11 -2.70 2.30
CA ARG A 228 8.99 -2.13 1.27
C ARG A 228 10.43 -2.03 1.78
N ASP A 229 11.38 -2.15 0.85
CA ASP A 229 12.81 -2.05 1.18
C ASP A 229 13.22 -0.65 1.67
N ASP A 230 12.57 0.42 1.20
CA ASP A 230 12.87 1.79 1.62
C ASP A 230 12.44 2.07 3.07
N ASP A 231 11.27 1.56 3.48
CA ASP A 231 10.80 1.63 4.87
C ASP A 231 11.83 0.96 5.80
N ARG A 232 12.28 -0.24 5.42
CA ARG A 232 13.29 -1.00 6.17
C ARG A 232 14.61 -0.25 6.27
N ARG A 233 15.08 0.39 5.20
CA ARG A 233 16.34 1.16 5.20
C ARG A 233 16.26 2.35 6.15
N LEU A 234 15.20 3.16 6.07
CA LEU A 234 15.04 4.35 6.91
C LEU A 234 14.85 4.00 8.40
N LEU A 235 14.05 2.97 8.71
CA LEU A 235 13.90 2.44 10.07
C LEU A 235 15.23 1.90 10.63
N ARG A 236 16.06 1.25 9.79
CA ARG A 236 17.40 0.80 10.17
C ARG A 236 18.36 1.95 10.43
N LEU A 237 18.26 3.05 9.69
CA LEU A 237 19.13 4.22 9.83
C LEU A 237 18.75 5.13 11.00
N ALA A 238 17.49 5.16 11.44
CA ALA A 238 17.04 6.10 12.46
C ALA A 238 17.71 5.92 13.84
N THR A 239 17.97 4.68 14.26
CA THR A 239 18.71 4.43 15.53
C THR A 239 20.19 4.81 15.42
N PRO A 240 20.93 4.41 14.36
CA PRO A 240 22.27 4.92 14.08
C PRO A 240 22.35 6.45 14.03
N ILE A 241 21.41 7.13 13.37
CA ILE A 241 21.36 8.60 13.32
C ILE A 241 21.25 9.17 14.74
N LEU A 242 20.30 8.66 15.54
CA LEU A 242 20.14 9.08 16.94
C LEU A 242 21.43 8.87 17.75
N VAL A 243 22.07 7.70 17.63
CA VAL A 243 23.32 7.38 18.34
C VAL A 243 24.46 8.30 17.89
N VAL A 244 24.65 8.50 16.59
CA VAL A 244 25.70 9.38 16.04
C VAL A 244 25.48 10.82 16.50
N THR A 245 24.26 11.35 16.46
CA THR A 245 23.91 12.68 16.99
C THR A 245 24.28 12.80 18.48
N HIS A 246 24.00 11.80 19.30
CA HIS A 246 24.37 11.81 20.73
C HIS A 246 25.90 11.75 20.93
N VAL A 247 26.61 10.92 20.17
CA VAL A 247 28.08 10.79 20.25
C VAL A 247 28.77 12.08 19.78
N LEU A 248 28.29 12.70 18.70
CA LEU A 248 28.80 13.98 18.22
C LEU A 248 28.60 15.08 19.26
N PHE A 249 27.45 15.13 19.92
CA PHE A 249 27.21 16.09 20.99
C PHE A 249 28.05 15.79 22.23
N MET A 250 28.27 14.51 22.56
CA MET A 250 29.21 14.11 23.62
C MET A 250 30.62 14.60 23.32
N GLY A 251 31.07 14.44 22.07
CA GLY A 251 32.34 14.98 21.60
C GLY A 251 32.39 16.50 21.71
N GLN A 252 31.30 17.19 21.37
CA GLN A 252 31.18 18.64 21.49
C GLN A 252 31.24 19.11 22.95
N ALA A 253 30.52 18.46 23.86
CA ALA A 253 30.60 18.74 25.29
C ALA A 253 32.01 18.49 25.84
N LEU A 254 32.65 17.39 25.44
CA LEU A 254 34.03 17.06 25.81
C LEU A 254 35.04 18.08 25.26
N PHE A 255 34.86 18.52 24.01
CA PHE A 255 35.75 19.48 23.39
C PHE A 255 35.63 20.86 24.03
N TYR A 256 34.40 21.34 24.25
CA TYR A 256 34.17 22.59 24.99
C TYR A 256 34.80 22.53 26.36
N PHE A 257 34.66 21.39 27.03
CA PHE A 257 35.27 21.16 28.32
C PHE A 257 36.81 21.28 28.26
N VAL A 258 37.47 20.66 27.28
CA VAL A 258 38.93 20.74 27.10
C VAL A 258 39.38 22.18 26.79
N ALA A 259 38.60 22.92 25.99
CA ALA A 259 38.87 24.31 25.66
C ALA A 259 38.70 25.25 26.87
N ASP A 260 37.75 24.96 27.77
CA ASP A 260 37.51 25.75 28.99
C ASP A 260 38.50 25.42 30.11
N ALA A 261 38.93 24.15 30.22
CA ALA A 261 39.98 23.73 31.16
C ALA A 261 41.32 24.47 30.95
N GLN A 262 41.59 24.97 29.74
CA GLN A 262 42.75 25.84 29.46
C GLN A 262 42.63 27.25 30.07
N ARG A 263 41.46 27.63 30.59
CA ARG A 263 41.16 28.96 31.17
C ARG A 263 40.96 28.96 32.71
N GLY A 264 40.92 27.78 33.37
CA GLY A 264 40.65 27.58 34.81
C GLY A 264 39.13 27.57 35.14
N PRO A 265 38.58 26.79 36.12
CA PRO A 265 39.09 26.31 37.41
C PRO A 265 39.16 24.76 37.60
N GLY A 266 40.31 24.27 38.10
CA GLY A 266 40.76 22.88 37.98
C GLY A 266 40.19 21.77 38.88
N PHE A 267 39.05 21.92 39.57
CA PHE A 267 38.47 20.82 40.40
C PHE A 267 37.01 20.46 40.10
N THR A 268 36.12 21.44 39.87
CA THR A 268 34.71 21.16 39.52
C THR A 268 34.57 20.58 38.11
N HIS A 269 35.50 20.99 37.23
CA HIS A 269 35.60 20.57 35.85
C HIS A 269 35.91 19.07 35.72
N ALA A 270 36.93 18.57 36.42
CA ALA A 270 37.27 17.15 36.41
C ALA A 270 36.11 16.27 36.92
N GLY A 271 35.31 16.78 37.86
CA GLY A 271 34.10 16.13 38.34
C GLY A 271 33.05 15.91 37.25
N TYR A 272 32.76 16.92 36.43
CA TYR A 272 31.77 16.77 35.36
C TYR A 272 32.23 15.84 34.23
N LEU A 273 33.54 15.83 33.89
CA LEU A 273 34.12 14.84 32.97
C LEU A 273 33.83 13.39 33.40
N LEU A 274 33.91 13.11 34.70
CA LEU A 274 33.61 11.79 35.27
C LEU A 274 32.11 11.47 35.24
N LEU A 275 31.25 12.49 35.30
CA LEU A 275 29.81 12.37 35.25
C LEU A 275 29.25 12.28 33.81
N LEU A 276 30.02 12.74 32.81
CA LEU A 276 29.60 12.79 31.41
C LEU A 276 29.24 11.39 30.87
N PRO A 277 30.06 10.32 31.02
CA PRO A 277 29.67 8.97 30.65
C PRO A 277 28.41 8.47 31.36
N LEU A 278 28.20 8.87 32.63
CA LEU A 278 27.02 8.51 33.41
C LEU A 278 25.76 9.20 32.86
N THR A 279 25.82 10.49 32.51
CA THR A 279 24.68 11.20 31.88
C THR A 279 24.26 10.55 30.57
N PHE A 280 25.20 10.24 29.68
CA PHE A 280 24.89 9.58 28.41
C PHE A 280 24.46 8.13 28.60
N GLY A 281 25.06 7.40 29.55
CA GLY A 281 24.63 6.05 29.91
C GLY A 281 23.18 6.02 30.40
N LEU A 282 22.81 6.96 31.27
CA LEU A 282 21.42 7.15 31.71
C LEU A 282 20.51 7.55 30.55
N GLN A 283 20.96 8.46 29.67
CA GLN A 283 20.21 8.88 28.48
C GLN A 283 19.87 7.68 27.57
N PHE A 284 20.86 6.86 27.21
CA PHE A 284 20.62 5.67 26.38
C PHE A 284 19.77 4.62 27.11
N TRP A 285 19.98 4.45 28.42
CA TRP A 285 19.14 3.58 29.24
C TRP A 285 17.68 4.05 29.23
N HIS A 286 17.41 5.35 29.38
CA HIS A 286 16.06 5.92 29.33
C HIS A 286 15.39 5.67 27.98
N LEU A 287 16.10 5.93 26.88
CA LEU A 287 15.58 5.71 25.53
C LEU A 287 15.29 4.23 25.27
N ALA A 288 16.17 3.33 25.69
CA ALA A 288 15.97 1.89 25.58
C ALA A 288 14.82 1.40 26.46
N ALA A 289 14.75 1.85 27.71
CA ALA A 289 13.70 1.49 28.67
C ALA A 289 12.31 1.96 28.22
N LEU A 290 12.20 3.15 27.64
CA LEU A 290 10.97 3.67 27.07
C LEU A 290 10.52 2.86 25.85
N ARG A 291 11.47 2.43 24.99
CA ARG A 291 11.16 1.51 23.87
C ARG A 291 10.75 0.12 24.33
N ALA A 292 11.31 -0.36 25.44
CA ALA A 292 11.02 -1.68 26.02
C ALA A 292 9.79 -1.72 26.94
N GLY A 293 9.15 -0.57 27.23
CA GLY A 293 7.98 -0.52 28.11
C GLY A 293 8.30 -0.76 29.60
N ALA A 294 9.45 -0.27 30.07
CA ALA A 294 9.87 -0.45 31.46
C ALA A 294 8.90 0.15 32.49
N ARG A 295 8.93 -0.39 33.73
CA ARG A 295 8.03 0.05 34.82
C ARG A 295 8.27 1.51 35.20
N ARG A 296 7.19 2.28 35.33
CA ARG A 296 7.19 3.72 35.63
C ARG A 296 8.00 4.11 36.87
N ARG A 297 8.04 3.26 37.91
CA ARG A 297 8.81 3.49 39.15
C ARG A 297 10.33 3.44 38.96
N VAL A 298 10.84 2.51 38.15
CA VAL A 298 12.29 2.39 37.90
C VAL A 298 12.77 3.60 37.10
N LEU A 299 12.00 3.99 36.09
CA LEU A 299 12.22 5.21 35.31
C LEU A 299 12.25 6.47 36.19
N ALA A 300 11.37 6.58 37.19
CA ALA A 300 11.34 7.75 38.07
C ALA A 300 12.64 7.91 38.86
N TRP A 301 13.17 6.83 39.45
CA TRP A 301 14.41 6.86 40.23
C TRP A 301 15.64 7.21 39.39
N THR A 302 15.76 6.62 38.21
CA THR A 302 16.88 6.90 37.31
C THR A 302 16.76 8.27 36.63
N LEU A 303 15.55 8.79 36.41
CA LEU A 303 15.34 10.18 35.99
C LEU A 303 15.74 11.17 37.09
N ALA A 304 15.42 10.87 38.35
CA ALA A 304 15.88 11.66 39.48
C ALA A 304 17.41 11.63 39.62
N ALA A 305 18.04 10.45 39.44
CA ALA A 305 19.48 10.33 39.40
C ALA A 305 20.10 11.12 38.23
N HIS A 306 19.49 11.07 37.05
CA HIS A 306 19.96 11.83 35.88
C HIS A 306 19.84 13.34 36.10
N ALA A 307 18.73 13.82 36.66
CA ALA A 307 18.57 15.21 37.06
C ALA A 307 19.62 15.63 38.10
N LEU A 308 19.88 14.79 39.11
CA LEU A 308 20.90 15.07 40.12
C LEU A 308 22.29 15.20 39.49
N VAL A 309 22.67 14.31 38.58
CA VAL A 309 23.98 14.35 37.91
C VAL A 309 24.13 15.62 37.05
N ILE A 310 23.06 16.06 36.38
CA ILE A 310 23.07 17.26 35.53
C ILE A 310 23.08 18.55 36.37
N TYR A 311 22.26 18.64 37.42
CA TYR A 311 21.98 19.89 38.11
C TYR A 311 22.73 20.07 39.43
N ALA A 312 23.30 19.02 40.03
CA ALA A 312 24.09 19.15 41.26
C ALA A 312 25.32 20.09 41.13
N PRO A 313 26.05 20.14 40.00
CA PRO A 313 27.16 21.08 39.83
C PRO A 313 26.77 22.55 39.98
N LEU A 314 25.53 22.92 39.65
CA LEU A 314 25.04 24.30 39.80
C LEU A 314 25.05 24.79 41.26
N LEU A 315 24.90 23.87 42.22
CA LEU A 315 24.96 24.19 43.65
C LEU A 315 26.35 24.70 44.06
N GLN A 316 27.37 24.41 43.25
CA GLN A 316 28.75 24.84 43.42
C GLN A 316 29.11 25.98 42.46
N GLY A 317 28.13 26.56 41.75
CA GLY A 317 28.34 27.60 40.75
C GLY A 317 28.88 27.07 39.41
N ASP A 318 28.80 25.77 39.15
CA ASP A 318 29.27 25.16 37.90
C ASP A 318 28.11 24.87 36.94
N GLY A 319 28.04 25.62 35.84
CA GLY A 319 27.05 25.51 34.78
C GLY A 319 27.28 24.38 33.78
N SER A 320 28.37 23.61 33.87
CA SER A 320 28.77 22.64 32.84
C SER A 320 27.71 21.57 32.54
N GLY A 321 26.91 21.21 33.55
CA GLY A 321 25.79 20.28 33.40
C GLY A 321 24.67 20.78 32.47
N LEU A 322 24.51 22.10 32.33
CA LEU A 322 23.43 22.70 31.55
C LEU A 322 23.52 22.34 30.06
N LEU A 323 24.71 22.08 29.54
CA LEU A 323 24.95 21.64 28.16
C LEU A 323 24.22 20.33 27.82
N SER A 324 24.01 19.44 28.80
CA SER A 324 23.30 18.17 28.63
C SER A 324 21.78 18.28 28.88
N SER A 325 21.28 19.44 29.32
CA SER A 325 19.88 19.61 29.73
C SER A 325 18.89 19.37 28.60
N GLY A 326 19.27 19.63 27.35
CA GLY A 326 18.42 19.36 26.18
C GLY A 326 18.10 17.87 26.01
N PHE A 327 19.07 16.99 26.25
CA PHE A 327 18.86 15.53 26.15
C PHE A 327 17.90 15.02 27.21
N PHE A 328 18.11 15.46 28.45
CA PHE A 328 17.25 15.12 29.57
C PHE A 328 15.83 15.67 29.37
N ALA A 329 15.69 16.92 28.92
CA ALA A 329 14.41 17.52 28.54
C ALA A 329 13.69 16.71 27.45
N GLY A 330 14.42 16.21 26.44
CA GLY A 330 13.87 15.32 25.42
C GLY A 330 13.30 14.01 25.98
N VAL A 331 13.94 13.43 26.99
CA VAL A 331 13.41 12.24 27.69
C VAL A 331 12.17 12.59 28.52
N LEU A 332 12.16 13.75 29.18
CA LEU A 332 10.99 14.21 29.94
C LEU A 332 9.77 14.43 29.03
N LEU A 333 9.96 14.96 27.82
CA LEU A 333 8.89 15.06 26.82
C LEU A 333 8.31 13.71 26.38
N LEU A 334 9.11 12.63 26.47
CA LEU A 334 8.65 11.27 26.18
C LEU A 334 7.97 10.59 27.38
N TYR A 335 8.37 10.92 28.61
CA TYR A 335 7.93 10.25 29.83
C TYR A 335 6.76 10.93 30.55
N LEU A 336 6.75 12.27 30.61
CA LEU A 336 5.75 13.05 31.34
C LEU A 336 4.57 13.46 30.44
N PRO A 337 3.39 13.75 31.02
CA PRO A 337 2.30 14.33 30.26
C PRO A 337 2.70 15.71 29.73
N TRP A 338 2.25 16.04 28.52
CA TRP A 338 2.62 17.26 27.80
C TRP A 338 2.41 18.55 28.63
N ARG A 339 1.36 18.61 29.45
CA ARG A 339 1.04 19.75 30.34
C ARG A 339 2.12 20.06 31.37
N VAL A 340 2.93 19.07 31.75
CA VAL A 340 4.03 19.21 32.72
C VAL A 340 5.37 19.26 32.01
N ALA A 341 5.56 18.43 30.98
CA ALA A 341 6.82 18.32 30.28
C ALA A 341 7.22 19.64 29.59
N TRP A 342 6.30 20.30 28.87
CA TRP A 342 6.60 21.53 28.14
C TRP A 342 7.02 22.71 29.04
N PRO A 343 6.25 23.06 30.10
CA PRO A 343 6.69 24.09 31.03
C PRO A 343 8.05 23.77 31.66
N LEU A 344 8.28 22.51 32.03
CA LEU A 344 9.56 22.09 32.61
C LEU A 344 10.72 22.25 31.62
N CYS A 345 10.54 21.87 30.36
CA CYS A 345 11.54 22.10 29.31
C CYS A 345 11.86 23.59 29.12
N VAL A 346 10.83 24.46 29.12
CA VAL A 346 11.02 25.90 29.01
C VAL A 346 11.75 26.47 30.23
N VAL A 347 11.41 26.02 31.44
CA VAL A 347 12.09 26.42 32.68
C VAL A 347 13.56 26.01 32.64
N MET A 348 13.87 24.77 32.27
CA MET A 348 15.25 24.29 32.19
C MET A 348 16.05 25.07 31.13
N ALA A 349 15.45 25.37 29.97
CA ALA A 349 16.07 26.24 28.96
C ALA A 349 16.27 27.66 29.48
N GLY A 350 15.33 28.18 30.26
CA GLY A 350 15.44 29.46 30.95
C GLY A 350 16.58 29.49 31.97
N VAL A 351 16.82 28.41 32.71
CA VAL A 351 17.97 28.31 33.63
C VAL A 351 19.29 28.40 32.87
N ALA A 352 19.43 27.67 31.76
CA ALA A 352 20.60 27.77 30.88
C ALA A 352 20.77 29.17 30.28
N ALA A 353 19.67 29.81 29.90
CA ALA A 353 19.67 31.17 29.38
C ALA A 353 20.12 32.20 30.43
N VAL A 354 19.58 32.09 31.64
CA VAL A 354 19.87 33.03 32.73
C VAL A 354 21.30 32.88 33.23
N GLU A 355 21.81 31.65 33.36
CA GLU A 355 23.19 31.41 33.76
C GLU A 355 24.18 32.06 32.79
N GLU A 356 24.01 31.84 31.49
CA GLU A 356 24.86 32.47 30.46
C GLU A 356 24.64 33.99 30.39
N ALA A 357 23.38 34.45 30.54
CA ALA A 357 23.08 35.88 30.53
C ALA A 357 23.72 36.64 31.68
N LEU A 358 23.84 36.00 32.85
CA LEU A 358 24.52 36.57 34.01
C LEU A 358 26.05 36.57 33.83
N ALA A 359 26.60 35.59 33.12
CA ALA A 359 28.03 35.50 32.86
C ALA A 359 28.50 36.44 31.74
N SER A 360 27.70 36.61 30.70
CA SER A 360 28.13 37.18 29.40
C SER A 360 27.18 38.22 28.81
N GLY A 361 26.12 38.58 29.54
CA GLY A 361 25.12 39.59 29.13
C GLY A 361 23.85 39.00 28.50
N ALA A 362 22.77 39.78 28.51
CA ALA A 362 21.42 39.30 28.20
C ALA A 362 21.27 38.60 26.84
N ILE A 363 21.98 39.06 25.81
CA ILE A 363 21.91 38.48 24.46
C ILE A 363 22.57 37.10 24.41
N ALA A 364 23.62 36.86 25.19
CA ALA A 364 24.35 35.59 25.22
C ALA A 364 23.45 34.42 25.65
N GLY A 365 22.45 34.67 26.50
CA GLY A 365 21.48 33.67 26.95
C GLY A 365 20.51 33.15 25.87
N VAL A 366 20.38 33.84 24.73
CA VAL A 366 19.47 33.44 23.64
C VAL A 366 19.92 32.14 22.98
N TYR A 367 21.22 31.95 22.78
CA TYR A 367 21.79 30.76 22.16
C TYR A 367 21.56 29.47 22.99
N PRO A 368 21.93 29.38 24.29
CA PRO A 368 21.68 28.19 25.09
C PRO A 368 20.19 27.90 25.25
N PHE A 369 19.34 28.93 25.31
CA PHE A 369 17.88 28.74 25.29
C PHE A 369 17.41 27.99 24.04
N GLY A 370 17.77 28.51 22.86
CA GLY A 370 17.36 27.95 21.58
C GLY A 370 17.98 26.58 21.30
N SER A 371 19.27 26.40 21.57
CA SER A 371 20.00 25.14 21.34
C SER A 371 19.51 24.02 22.26
N MET A 372 19.20 24.33 23.51
CA MET A 372 18.60 23.37 24.45
C MET A 372 17.22 22.91 23.96
N LEU A 373 16.34 23.85 23.59
CA LEU A 373 14.99 23.52 23.12
C LEU A 373 15.04 22.71 21.82
N SER A 374 15.94 23.07 20.91
CA SER A 374 16.19 22.35 19.66
C SER A 374 16.64 20.92 19.92
N THR A 375 17.58 20.72 20.84
CA THR A 375 18.07 19.38 21.24
C THR A 375 16.96 18.55 21.89
N ALA A 376 16.15 19.14 22.78
CA ALA A 376 15.02 18.47 23.39
C ALA A 376 13.99 18.02 22.36
N MET A 377 13.65 18.90 21.41
CA MET A 377 12.76 18.60 20.30
C MET A 377 13.31 17.50 19.40
N ALA A 378 14.62 17.50 19.15
CA ALA A 378 15.30 16.51 18.33
C ALA A 378 15.15 15.10 18.91
N VAL A 379 15.51 14.96 20.20
CA VAL A 379 15.44 13.69 20.93
C VAL A 379 14.00 13.20 21.00
N TYR A 380 13.06 14.09 21.35
CA TYR A 380 11.64 13.78 21.38
C TYR A 380 11.12 13.35 20.01
N GLY A 381 11.31 14.19 19.00
CA GLY A 381 10.81 14.01 17.64
C GLY A 381 11.36 12.75 16.99
N LEU A 382 12.69 12.57 16.98
CA LEU A 382 13.31 11.41 16.34
C LEU A 382 12.90 10.10 17.03
N THR A 383 12.85 10.09 18.37
CA THR A 383 12.45 8.87 19.13
C THR A 383 10.96 8.57 18.96
N ARG A 384 10.10 9.59 19.07
CA ARG A 384 8.65 9.45 18.95
C ARG A 384 8.24 9.05 17.54
N LEU A 385 8.83 9.68 16.51
CA LEU A 385 8.53 9.37 15.11
C LEU A 385 8.95 7.95 14.75
N VAL A 386 10.11 7.46 15.22
CA VAL A 386 10.50 6.05 15.01
C VAL A 386 9.48 5.09 15.64
N GLY A 387 9.05 5.36 16.87
CA GLY A 387 8.03 4.56 17.55
C GLY A 387 6.71 4.56 16.79
N LEU A 388 6.24 5.74 16.37
CA LEU A 388 5.00 5.91 15.62
C LEU A 388 5.04 5.23 14.26
N VAL A 389 6.14 5.35 13.51
CA VAL A 389 6.30 4.67 12.22
C VAL A 389 6.27 3.14 12.41
N GLY A 390 6.93 2.62 13.46
CA GLY A 390 6.89 1.20 13.80
C GLY A 390 5.48 0.71 14.17
N GLU A 391 4.78 1.45 15.02
CA GLU A 391 3.40 1.15 15.43
C GLU A 391 2.43 1.20 14.25
N LEU A 392 2.50 2.28 13.45
CA LEU A 392 1.66 2.46 12.28
C LEU A 392 1.91 1.38 11.22
N SER A 393 3.16 0.92 11.07
CA SER A 393 3.51 -0.19 10.17
C SER A 393 2.91 -1.51 10.63
N ARG A 394 2.86 -1.77 11.95
CA ARG A 394 2.17 -2.96 12.51
C ARG A 394 0.66 -2.87 12.30
N THR A 395 0.04 -1.74 12.64
CA THR A 395 -1.39 -1.53 12.42
C THR A 395 -1.77 -1.62 10.95
N ARG A 396 -0.90 -1.17 10.02
CA ARG A 396 -1.09 -1.34 8.57
C ARG A 396 -1.19 -2.82 8.19
N ALA A 397 -0.34 -3.68 8.74
CA ALA A 397 -0.41 -5.12 8.49
C ALA A 397 -1.72 -5.72 8.99
N GLU A 398 -2.13 -5.40 10.22
CA GLU A 398 -3.40 -5.85 10.81
C GLU A 398 -4.61 -5.40 9.97
N LEU A 399 -4.60 -4.19 9.43
CA LEU A 399 -5.72 -3.69 8.62
C LEU A 399 -5.83 -4.37 7.26
N VAL A 400 -4.70 -4.69 6.64
CA VAL A 400 -4.68 -5.44 5.39
C VAL A 400 -5.29 -6.83 5.63
N GLU A 401 -4.93 -7.46 6.74
CA GLU A 401 -5.49 -8.74 7.16
C GLU A 401 -7.00 -8.66 7.43
N VAL A 402 -7.44 -7.65 8.20
CA VAL A 402 -8.86 -7.42 8.47
C VAL A 402 -9.65 -7.12 7.19
N ALA A 403 -9.09 -6.36 6.24
CA ALA A 403 -9.73 -6.06 4.97
C ALA A 403 -9.89 -7.33 4.10
N ALA A 404 -8.85 -8.16 4.03
CA ALA A 404 -8.91 -9.45 3.36
C ALA A 404 -9.92 -10.40 4.02
N LEU A 405 -9.94 -10.48 5.35
CA LEU A 405 -10.90 -11.29 6.11
C LEU A 405 -12.35 -10.85 5.87
N ARG A 406 -12.62 -9.54 5.88
CA ARG A 406 -13.95 -9.00 5.59
C ARG A 406 -14.42 -9.38 4.20
N GLU A 407 -13.54 -9.27 3.21
CA GLU A 407 -13.88 -9.65 1.84
C GLU A 407 -14.13 -11.15 1.73
N ARG A 408 -13.31 -11.99 2.37
CA ARG A 408 -13.50 -13.44 2.41
C ARG A 408 -14.84 -13.84 3.05
N LEU A 409 -15.21 -13.22 4.18
CA LEU A 409 -16.51 -13.45 4.83
C LEU A 409 -17.70 -12.95 3.99
N LYS A 410 -17.50 -11.89 3.22
CA LYS A 410 -18.52 -11.39 2.30
C LYS A 410 -18.71 -12.37 1.14
N VAL A 411 -17.63 -12.74 0.45
CA VAL A 411 -17.66 -13.72 -0.65
C VAL A 411 -18.21 -15.05 -0.19
N GLY A 412 -17.80 -15.55 0.98
CA GLY A 412 -18.32 -16.81 1.54
C GLY A 412 -19.84 -16.78 1.76
N ARG A 413 -20.37 -15.66 2.28
CA ARG A 413 -21.83 -15.47 2.41
C ARG A 413 -22.52 -15.39 1.06
N ASP A 414 -22.03 -14.56 0.15
CA ASP A 414 -22.62 -14.38 -1.19
C ASP A 414 -22.65 -15.72 -1.95
N VAL A 415 -21.59 -16.52 -1.85
CA VAL A 415 -21.48 -17.87 -2.43
C VAL A 415 -22.44 -18.85 -1.76
N HIS A 416 -22.52 -18.87 -0.42
CA HIS A 416 -23.44 -19.74 0.29
C HIS A 416 -24.90 -19.42 -0.03
N ASP A 417 -25.23 -18.13 -0.08
CA ASP A 417 -26.57 -17.63 -0.36
C ASP A 417 -27.01 -17.96 -1.78
N LEU A 418 -26.18 -17.70 -2.79
CA LEU A 418 -26.55 -17.92 -4.18
C LEU A 418 -26.38 -19.38 -4.61
N LEU A 419 -25.20 -19.97 -4.41
CA LEU A 419 -24.92 -21.35 -4.86
C LEU A 419 -25.48 -22.40 -3.90
N GLY A 420 -25.47 -22.16 -2.58
CA GLY A 420 -26.00 -23.11 -1.60
C GLY A 420 -27.50 -23.32 -1.74
N ARG A 421 -28.28 -22.25 -1.96
CA ARG A 421 -29.74 -22.35 -2.22
C ARG A 421 -30.05 -23.06 -3.54
N GLY A 422 -29.33 -22.70 -4.62
CA GLY A 422 -29.48 -23.34 -5.92
C GLY A 422 -29.19 -24.84 -5.89
N LEU A 423 -28.03 -25.23 -5.35
CA LEU A 423 -27.62 -26.64 -5.21
C LEU A 423 -28.59 -27.45 -4.33
N THR A 424 -29.07 -26.87 -3.23
CA THR A 424 -30.07 -27.54 -2.37
C THR A 424 -31.37 -27.80 -3.14
N THR A 425 -31.79 -26.85 -3.98
CA THR A 425 -32.98 -26.99 -4.83
C THR A 425 -32.78 -28.09 -5.88
N ILE A 426 -31.60 -28.14 -6.51
CA ILE A 426 -31.24 -29.20 -7.48
C ILE A 426 -31.30 -30.58 -6.80
N VAL A 427 -30.68 -30.73 -5.63
CA VAL A 427 -30.69 -32.00 -4.87
C VAL A 427 -32.13 -32.43 -4.55
N LEU A 428 -32.97 -31.52 -4.05
CA LEU A 428 -34.37 -31.81 -3.72
C LEU A 428 -35.18 -32.24 -4.95
N HIS A 429 -34.98 -31.56 -6.08
CA HIS A 429 -35.66 -31.88 -7.33
C HIS A 429 -35.25 -33.23 -7.90
N ALA A 430 -33.95 -33.52 -7.89
CA ALA A 430 -33.40 -34.77 -8.37
C ALA A 430 -33.79 -35.97 -7.48
N GLU A 431 -33.80 -35.82 -6.15
CA GLU A 431 -34.31 -36.85 -5.24
C GLU A 431 -35.80 -37.16 -5.47
N LEU A 432 -36.61 -36.15 -5.78
CA LEU A 432 -38.02 -36.33 -6.12
C LEU A 432 -38.20 -37.07 -7.45
N VAL A 433 -37.35 -36.85 -8.45
CA VAL A 433 -37.34 -37.64 -9.69
C VAL A 433 -37.08 -39.11 -9.38
N LEU A 434 -36.04 -39.41 -8.58
CA LEU A 434 -35.66 -40.78 -8.22
C LEU A 434 -36.77 -41.50 -7.43
N ARG A 435 -37.53 -40.79 -6.59
CA ARG A 435 -38.65 -41.39 -5.83
C ARG A 435 -39.89 -41.67 -6.69
N LEU A 436 -40.18 -40.80 -7.66
CA LEU A 436 -41.41 -40.87 -8.46
C LEU A 436 -41.27 -41.78 -9.68
N ILE A 437 -40.06 -42.08 -10.13
CA ILE A 437 -39.84 -42.79 -11.40
C ILE A 437 -40.44 -44.20 -11.43
N ASP A 438 -40.49 -44.88 -10.29
CA ASP A 438 -41.06 -46.22 -10.17
C ASP A 438 -42.56 -46.25 -9.85
N THR A 439 -43.13 -45.14 -9.36
CA THR A 439 -44.49 -45.09 -8.77
C THR A 439 -45.46 -44.20 -9.55
N GLU A 440 -44.98 -43.10 -10.13
CA GLU A 440 -45.80 -42.08 -10.77
C GLU A 440 -45.15 -41.57 -12.08
N ALA A 441 -44.93 -42.49 -13.03
CA ALA A 441 -44.26 -42.18 -14.32
C ALA A 441 -44.83 -40.94 -15.05
N GLY A 442 -46.15 -40.70 -14.95
CA GLY A 442 -46.81 -39.53 -15.55
C GLY A 442 -46.34 -38.18 -15.00
N ARG A 443 -45.73 -38.12 -13.81
CA ARG A 443 -45.24 -36.88 -13.18
C ARG A 443 -43.73 -36.67 -13.35
N VAL A 444 -42.98 -37.67 -13.82
CA VAL A 444 -41.52 -37.65 -13.94
C VAL A 444 -41.06 -36.60 -14.95
N GLY A 445 -41.71 -36.50 -16.12
CA GLY A 445 -41.35 -35.52 -17.15
C GLY A 445 -41.40 -34.08 -16.64
N ALA A 446 -42.51 -33.69 -16.00
CA ALA A 446 -42.66 -32.37 -15.39
C ALA A 446 -41.63 -32.12 -14.26
N ARG A 447 -41.21 -33.16 -13.54
CA ARG A 447 -40.20 -33.04 -12.48
C ARG A 447 -38.78 -32.90 -13.04
N LEU A 448 -38.45 -33.64 -14.09
CA LEU A 448 -37.19 -33.49 -14.85
C LEU A 448 -37.08 -32.09 -15.45
N GLU A 449 -38.18 -31.51 -15.93
CA GLU A 449 -38.20 -30.13 -16.43
C GLU A 449 -37.89 -29.11 -15.35
N ARG A 450 -38.53 -29.21 -14.18
CA ARG A 450 -38.21 -28.34 -13.03
C ARG A 450 -36.79 -28.53 -12.51
N LEU A 451 -36.24 -29.75 -12.61
CA LEU A 451 -34.84 -30.00 -12.27
C LEU A 451 -33.91 -29.28 -13.25
N ALA A 452 -34.17 -29.38 -14.56
CA ALA A 452 -33.41 -28.66 -15.57
C ALA A 452 -33.47 -27.14 -15.39
N GLU A 453 -34.64 -26.60 -15.03
CA GLU A 453 -34.81 -25.17 -14.72
C GLU A 453 -34.00 -24.75 -13.48
N ALA A 454 -34.01 -25.53 -12.41
CA ALA A 454 -33.20 -25.28 -11.22
C ALA A 454 -31.69 -25.31 -11.52
N VAL A 455 -31.25 -26.24 -12.38
CA VAL A 455 -29.85 -26.32 -12.81
C VAL A 455 -29.44 -25.11 -13.65
N ARG A 456 -30.27 -24.69 -14.61
CA ARG A 456 -30.03 -23.47 -15.40
C ARG A 456 -30.00 -22.21 -14.54
N GLY A 457 -30.93 -22.07 -13.60
CA GLY A 457 -30.95 -20.97 -12.63
C GLY A 457 -29.66 -20.90 -11.81
N ALA A 458 -29.16 -22.02 -11.30
CA ALA A 458 -27.90 -22.07 -10.57
C ALA A 458 -26.68 -21.71 -11.43
N LEU A 459 -26.69 -22.04 -12.73
CA LEU A 459 -25.65 -21.62 -13.69
C LEU A 459 -25.71 -20.10 -13.96
N LEU A 460 -26.91 -19.52 -14.04
CA LEU A 460 -27.11 -18.07 -14.23
C LEU A 460 -26.68 -17.27 -13.00
N ASP A 461 -27.02 -17.73 -11.79
CA ASP A 461 -26.59 -17.10 -10.54
C ASP A 461 -25.05 -17.09 -10.43
N ASN A 462 -24.37 -18.12 -10.96
CA ASN A 462 -22.92 -18.18 -11.07
C ASN A 462 -22.34 -17.10 -12.03
N VAL A 463 -23.08 -16.71 -13.07
CA VAL A 463 -22.69 -15.60 -13.97
C VAL A 463 -22.84 -14.25 -13.26
N GLY A 464 -23.87 -14.06 -12.44
CA GLY A 464 -24.06 -12.85 -11.63
C GLY A 464 -22.99 -12.64 -10.55
N LEU A 465 -22.34 -13.72 -10.10
CA LEU A 465 -21.31 -13.77 -9.06
C LEU A 465 -19.88 -13.43 -9.55
N SER A 466 -19.69 -12.77 -10.69
CA SER A 466 -18.35 -12.45 -11.20
C SER A 466 -17.50 -11.66 -10.17
N ALA A 467 -16.17 -11.73 -10.27
CA ALA A 467 -15.23 -11.08 -9.33
C ALA A 467 -15.44 -9.56 -9.09
N SER A 468 -16.29 -8.89 -9.87
CA SER A 468 -16.67 -7.49 -9.66
C SER A 468 -17.92 -7.30 -8.78
N GLY A 469 -18.68 -8.36 -8.46
CA GLY A 469 -19.95 -8.27 -7.72
C GLY A 469 -21.03 -7.45 -8.46
N ARG A 470 -20.87 -7.28 -9.77
CA ARG A 470 -21.79 -6.55 -10.65
C ARG A 470 -22.11 -7.43 -11.85
N VAL A 471 -23.35 -7.33 -12.32
CA VAL A 471 -23.75 -7.68 -13.69
C VAL A 471 -22.67 -7.11 -14.62
N LEU A 472 -21.94 -7.99 -15.32
CA LEU A 472 -20.85 -7.56 -16.18
C LEU A 472 -21.44 -6.69 -17.28
N SER A 473 -21.00 -5.43 -17.32
CA SER A 473 -21.35 -4.52 -18.40
C SER A 473 -20.45 -4.85 -19.59
N LEU A 474 -21.07 -5.20 -20.71
CA LEU A 474 -20.36 -5.38 -21.98
C LEU A 474 -19.57 -4.13 -22.35
N ALA A 475 -20.09 -2.93 -22.04
CA ALA A 475 -19.41 -1.66 -22.30
C ALA A 475 -18.08 -1.58 -21.54
N ALA A 476 -18.12 -1.84 -20.23
CA ALA A 476 -16.94 -1.80 -19.38
C ALA A 476 -15.90 -2.87 -19.81
N GLU A 477 -16.36 -4.01 -20.31
CA GLU A 477 -15.48 -5.07 -20.78
C GLU A 477 -14.82 -4.73 -22.11
N ILE A 478 -15.55 -4.12 -23.05
CA ILE A 478 -14.98 -3.59 -24.30
C ILE A 478 -13.87 -2.58 -23.97
N ASP A 479 -14.14 -1.62 -23.09
CA ASP A 479 -13.13 -0.63 -22.65
C ASP A 479 -11.91 -1.26 -21.97
N SER A 480 -12.11 -2.35 -21.21
CA SER A 480 -11.05 -3.11 -20.58
C SER A 480 -10.21 -3.85 -21.62
N ALA A 481 -10.86 -4.58 -22.53
CA ALA A 481 -10.25 -5.32 -23.61
C ALA A 481 -9.38 -4.42 -24.51
N THR A 482 -9.92 -3.27 -24.91
CA THR A 482 -9.19 -2.29 -25.73
C THR A 482 -7.93 -1.79 -25.02
N ARG A 483 -8.00 -1.50 -23.71
CA ARG A 483 -6.83 -1.05 -22.93
C ARG A 483 -5.78 -2.14 -22.75
N VAL A 484 -6.20 -3.37 -22.47
CA VAL A 484 -5.28 -4.50 -22.29
C VAL A 484 -4.55 -4.82 -23.60
N LEU A 485 -5.27 -4.94 -24.71
CA LEU A 485 -4.68 -5.18 -26.03
C LEU A 485 -3.74 -4.04 -26.46
N ALA A 486 -4.13 -2.78 -26.25
CA ALA A 486 -3.27 -1.63 -26.53
C ALA A 486 -1.98 -1.65 -25.69
N SER A 487 -2.06 -2.05 -24.41
CA SER A 487 -0.87 -2.19 -23.54
C SER A 487 0.07 -3.31 -23.98
N ALA A 488 -0.46 -4.32 -24.68
CA ALA A 488 0.31 -5.40 -25.30
C ALA A 488 0.84 -5.04 -26.70
N GLY A 489 0.60 -3.81 -27.18
CA GLY A 489 1.03 -3.36 -28.50
C GLY A 489 0.14 -3.81 -29.65
N VAL A 490 -1.06 -4.32 -29.37
CA VAL A 490 -2.01 -4.83 -30.36
C VAL A 490 -3.06 -3.74 -30.65
N PRO A 491 -3.06 -3.12 -31.85
CA PRO A 491 -4.10 -2.16 -32.22
C PRO A 491 -5.47 -2.86 -32.30
N VAL A 492 -6.49 -2.19 -31.73
CA VAL A 492 -7.86 -2.70 -31.68
C VAL A 492 -8.78 -1.84 -32.54
N ARG A 493 -9.49 -2.47 -33.47
CA ARG A 493 -10.58 -1.86 -34.22
C ARG A 493 -11.92 -2.29 -33.60
N LEU A 494 -12.78 -1.33 -33.29
CA LEU A 494 -14.10 -1.58 -32.72
C LEU A 494 -15.17 -1.09 -33.71
N GLU A 495 -16.06 -1.98 -34.14
CA GLU A 495 -17.18 -1.65 -35.02
C GLU A 495 -18.51 -2.00 -34.34
N VAL A 496 -19.47 -1.07 -34.37
CA VAL A 496 -20.77 -1.24 -33.71
C VAL A 496 -21.88 -0.93 -34.70
N VAL A 497 -22.76 -1.90 -34.93
CA VAL A 497 -23.89 -1.78 -35.87
C VAL A 497 -25.20 -1.89 -35.10
N PRO A 498 -25.89 -0.77 -34.79
CA PRO A 498 -27.17 -0.78 -34.09
C PRO A 498 -28.34 -1.23 -34.99
N ALA A 499 -29.43 -1.69 -34.36
CA ALA A 499 -30.66 -2.07 -35.04
C ALA A 499 -31.41 -0.82 -35.56
N GLY A 500 -31.31 -0.58 -36.86
CA GLY A 500 -31.96 0.54 -37.54
C GLY A 500 -31.02 1.14 -38.58
N GLY A 501 -31.27 0.84 -39.86
CA GLY A 501 -30.45 1.34 -40.96
C GLY A 501 -30.35 2.86 -40.96
N THR A 502 -29.12 3.35 -41.13
CA THR A 502 -28.81 4.69 -41.65
C THR A 502 -29.64 5.86 -41.11
N ALA A 503 -29.50 6.17 -39.82
CA ALA A 503 -29.70 7.53 -39.32
C ALA A 503 -28.78 7.72 -38.10
N ALA A 504 -27.70 8.47 -38.28
CA ALA A 504 -26.78 8.81 -37.20
C ALA A 504 -27.50 9.66 -36.14
N PRO A 505 -27.61 9.23 -34.88
CA PRO A 505 -27.93 10.14 -33.79
C PRO A 505 -26.75 11.10 -33.59
N ALA A 506 -27.02 12.33 -33.17
CA ALA A 506 -26.02 13.39 -32.96
C ALA A 506 -24.93 13.05 -31.92
N SER A 507 -25.06 11.93 -31.21
CA SER A 507 -23.98 11.29 -30.46
C SER A 507 -24.30 9.78 -30.34
N PRO A 508 -23.45 8.86 -30.82
CA PRO A 508 -23.70 7.43 -30.65
C PRO A 508 -23.62 7.06 -29.16
N PRO A 509 -24.56 6.26 -28.62
CA PRO A 509 -24.43 5.72 -27.28
C PRO A 509 -23.16 4.84 -27.21
N PRO A 510 -22.51 4.73 -26.04
CA PRO A 510 -21.34 3.88 -25.90
C PRO A 510 -21.69 2.42 -26.28
N PRO A 511 -20.81 1.70 -26.99
CA PRO A 511 -21.05 0.40 -27.61
C PRO A 511 -21.83 -0.62 -26.77
N GLY A 512 -21.59 -0.68 -25.47
CA GLY A 512 -22.21 -1.68 -24.60
C GLY A 512 -23.49 -1.25 -23.88
N ASP A 513 -23.97 -0.03 -24.07
CA ASP A 513 -25.32 0.36 -23.62
C ASP A 513 -26.42 -0.20 -24.56
N LEU A 514 -26.01 -0.69 -25.74
CA LEU A 514 -26.90 -1.32 -26.73
C LEU A 514 -27.34 -2.74 -26.32
N VAL A 515 -26.59 -3.42 -25.46
CA VAL A 515 -26.86 -4.79 -25.01
C VAL A 515 -26.72 -4.86 -23.49
N THR A 516 -27.85 -4.79 -22.80
CA THR A 516 -27.92 -4.82 -21.33
C THR A 516 -28.52 -6.13 -20.82
N GLY A 517 -28.53 -6.33 -19.50
CA GLY A 517 -29.08 -7.54 -18.89
C GLY A 517 -28.22 -8.79 -19.12
N LEU A 518 -28.86 -9.95 -19.17
CA LEU A 518 -28.20 -11.26 -19.23
C LEU A 518 -27.38 -11.42 -20.52
N ALA A 519 -27.91 -10.98 -21.66
CA ALA A 519 -27.23 -10.99 -22.95
C ALA A 519 -25.90 -10.23 -22.88
N GLY A 520 -25.91 -9.03 -22.29
CA GLY A 520 -24.71 -8.20 -22.13
C GLY A 520 -23.66 -8.86 -21.22
N SER A 521 -24.09 -9.48 -20.11
CA SER A 521 -23.18 -10.17 -19.20
C SER A 521 -22.54 -11.41 -19.82
N VAL A 522 -23.29 -12.22 -20.56
CA VAL A 522 -22.75 -13.42 -21.22
C VAL A 522 -21.76 -13.01 -22.32
N LEU A 523 -22.12 -12.02 -23.14
CA LEU A 523 -21.20 -11.51 -24.17
C LEU A 523 -19.94 -10.87 -23.58
N ALA A 524 -20.02 -10.26 -22.39
CA ALA A 524 -18.83 -9.73 -21.70
C ALA A 524 -17.86 -10.86 -21.31
N VAL A 525 -18.37 -11.98 -20.80
CA VAL A 525 -17.54 -13.15 -20.47
C VAL A 525 -16.90 -13.74 -21.74
N VAL A 526 -17.68 -13.85 -22.83
CA VAL A 526 -17.17 -14.29 -24.14
C VAL A 526 -16.04 -13.39 -24.63
N LEU A 527 -16.23 -12.07 -24.55
CA LEU A 527 -15.23 -11.09 -24.98
C LEU A 527 -13.93 -11.22 -24.17
N ARG A 528 -14.03 -11.34 -22.84
CA ARG A 528 -12.86 -11.46 -21.96
C ARG A 528 -12.01 -12.69 -22.29
N GLU A 529 -12.67 -13.81 -22.48
CA GLU A 529 -11.99 -15.07 -22.79
C GLU A 529 -11.43 -15.05 -24.22
N ALA A 530 -12.13 -14.43 -25.18
CA ALA A 530 -11.60 -14.21 -26.53
C ALA A 530 -10.30 -13.39 -26.48
N VAL A 531 -10.29 -12.26 -25.76
CA VAL A 531 -9.09 -11.40 -25.60
C VAL A 531 -7.96 -12.12 -24.87
N THR A 532 -8.29 -12.94 -23.86
CA THR A 532 -7.30 -13.75 -23.16
C THR A 532 -6.67 -14.78 -24.10
N ASN A 533 -7.46 -15.43 -24.95
CA ASN A 533 -6.96 -16.37 -25.95
C ASN A 533 -6.08 -15.69 -26.99
N VAL A 534 -6.48 -14.51 -27.47
CA VAL A 534 -5.69 -13.67 -28.38
C VAL A 534 -4.29 -13.41 -27.81
N LEU A 535 -4.20 -13.03 -26.53
CA LEU A 535 -2.92 -12.72 -25.87
C LEU A 535 -2.10 -13.96 -25.48
N LYS A 536 -2.73 -15.11 -25.28
CA LYS A 536 -2.09 -16.33 -24.79
C LYS A 536 -1.59 -17.23 -25.91
N HIS A 537 -2.31 -17.29 -27.03
CA HIS A 537 -2.11 -18.29 -28.08
C HIS A 537 -1.56 -17.71 -29.39
N GLY A 538 -1.55 -16.39 -29.56
CA GLY A 538 -1.04 -15.73 -30.76
C GLY A 538 -0.08 -14.57 -30.49
N THR A 539 0.50 -14.05 -31.57
CA THR A 539 1.22 -12.77 -31.62
C THR A 539 0.49 -11.84 -32.59
N PRO A 540 -0.72 -11.37 -32.23
CA PRO A 540 -1.59 -10.63 -33.15
C PRO A 540 -0.98 -9.28 -33.50
N THR A 541 -1.09 -8.91 -34.78
CA THR A 541 -0.78 -7.59 -35.30
C THR A 541 -2.00 -6.66 -35.35
N GLU A 542 -3.22 -7.20 -35.38
CA GLU A 542 -4.48 -6.46 -35.26
C GLU A 542 -5.57 -7.33 -34.61
N CYS A 543 -6.43 -6.72 -33.79
CA CYS A 543 -7.65 -7.36 -33.28
C CYS A 543 -8.89 -6.52 -33.64
N LEU A 544 -9.89 -7.16 -34.23
CA LEU A 544 -11.17 -6.57 -34.60
C LEU A 544 -12.26 -7.11 -33.67
N ILE A 545 -13.01 -6.20 -33.04
CA ILE A 545 -14.18 -6.51 -32.22
C ILE A 545 -15.39 -5.86 -32.89
N GLU A 546 -16.37 -6.66 -33.28
CA GLU A 546 -17.62 -6.19 -33.90
C GLU A 546 -18.81 -6.56 -33.03
N LEU A 547 -19.68 -5.58 -32.76
CA LEU A 547 -20.93 -5.79 -32.05
C LEU A 547 -22.10 -5.37 -32.94
N THR A 548 -22.92 -6.35 -33.31
CA THR A 548 -24.08 -6.14 -34.18
C THR A 548 -25.35 -6.51 -33.44
N VAL A 549 -26.32 -5.61 -33.44
CA VAL A 549 -27.65 -5.86 -32.89
C VAL A 549 -28.66 -5.86 -34.05
N LYS A 550 -29.30 -7.00 -34.30
CA LYS A 550 -30.26 -7.15 -35.40
C LYS A 550 -31.28 -8.24 -35.10
N ASP A 551 -32.53 -8.02 -35.52
CA ASP A 551 -33.60 -9.03 -35.46
C ASP A 551 -33.78 -9.66 -34.05
N GLY A 552 -33.72 -8.85 -33.00
CA GLY A 552 -33.86 -9.30 -31.60
C GLY A 552 -32.68 -10.10 -31.05
N HIS A 553 -31.53 -10.11 -31.74
CA HIS A 553 -30.32 -10.80 -31.32
C HIS A 553 -29.13 -9.84 -31.22
N ALA A 554 -28.26 -10.09 -30.25
CA ALA A 554 -26.94 -9.49 -30.16
C ALA A 554 -25.90 -10.49 -30.69
N GLN A 555 -25.00 -10.00 -31.54
CA GLN A 555 -23.92 -10.78 -32.12
C GLN A 555 -22.59 -10.08 -31.84
N LEU A 556 -21.69 -10.77 -31.12
CA LEU A 556 -20.32 -10.36 -30.89
C LEU A 556 -19.40 -11.19 -31.79
N ARG A 557 -18.58 -10.53 -32.60
CA ARG A 557 -17.52 -11.15 -33.39
C ARG A 557 -16.18 -10.62 -32.92
N VAL A 558 -15.23 -11.51 -32.63
CA VAL A 558 -13.85 -11.17 -32.27
C VAL A 558 -12.93 -11.88 -33.25
N THR A 559 -12.14 -11.11 -33.98
CA THR A 559 -11.24 -11.61 -35.01
C THR A 559 -9.82 -11.13 -34.72
N ASN A 560 -8.84 -12.02 -34.76
CA ASN A 560 -7.43 -11.66 -34.65
C ASN A 560 -6.58 -12.39 -35.69
N ASP A 561 -5.48 -11.76 -36.08
CA ASP A 561 -4.42 -12.37 -36.87
C ASP A 561 -3.30 -12.92 -35.97
N GLY A 562 -2.24 -13.47 -36.57
CA GLY A 562 -1.05 -13.93 -35.83
C GLY A 562 -1.26 -15.17 -34.96
N ASP A 563 -2.30 -15.98 -35.23
CA ASP A 563 -2.52 -17.24 -34.53
C ASP A 563 -1.57 -18.35 -35.06
N THR A 564 -1.17 -19.27 -34.18
CA THR A 564 -0.20 -20.33 -34.53
C THR A 564 -0.87 -21.45 -35.34
N PRO A 565 -0.30 -21.88 -36.49
CA PRO A 565 -0.88 -22.98 -37.28
C PRO A 565 -0.76 -24.33 -36.54
N GLY A 566 -1.88 -25.04 -36.37
CA GLY A 566 -1.93 -26.36 -35.71
C GLY A 566 -3.37 -26.87 -35.54
N PRO A 567 -3.66 -28.17 -35.30
CA PRO A 567 -5.03 -28.67 -35.21
C PRO A 567 -5.91 -27.87 -34.22
N MET A 568 -7.12 -27.49 -34.64
CA MET A 568 -8.06 -26.80 -33.75
C MET A 568 -8.75 -27.84 -32.86
N GLU A 569 -8.08 -28.27 -31.79
CA GLU A 569 -8.77 -28.97 -30.72
C GLU A 569 -9.42 -27.94 -29.79
N PRO A 570 -10.75 -27.97 -29.59
CA PRO A 570 -11.39 -27.04 -28.68
C PRO A 570 -10.88 -27.32 -27.27
N GLY A 571 -10.03 -26.44 -26.73
CA GLY A 571 -9.61 -26.49 -25.33
C GLY A 571 -10.81 -26.41 -24.37
N SER A 572 -10.59 -26.75 -23.09
CA SER A 572 -11.65 -26.71 -22.08
C SER A 572 -12.34 -25.34 -21.97
N GLY A 573 -11.63 -24.24 -22.22
CA GLY A 573 -12.17 -22.87 -22.21
C GLY A 573 -13.26 -22.64 -23.27
N LEU A 574 -13.01 -23.00 -24.53
CA LEU A 574 -13.98 -22.82 -25.63
C LEU A 574 -15.20 -23.73 -25.48
N ARG A 575 -15.02 -24.95 -24.96
CA ARG A 575 -16.15 -25.86 -24.64
C ARG A 575 -17.05 -25.27 -23.56
N ASN A 576 -16.45 -24.72 -22.51
CA ASN A 576 -17.21 -24.08 -21.41
C ASN A 576 -17.93 -22.81 -21.88
N LEU A 577 -17.31 -22.01 -22.75
CA LEU A 577 -17.96 -20.84 -23.36
C LEU A 577 -19.15 -21.23 -24.24
N ARG A 578 -19.02 -22.29 -25.03
CA ARG A 578 -20.12 -22.79 -25.87
C ARG A 578 -21.30 -23.24 -25.01
N ALA A 579 -21.05 -24.05 -23.98
CA ALA A 579 -22.10 -24.48 -23.05
C ALA A 579 -22.82 -23.29 -22.39
N ARG A 580 -22.06 -22.25 -21.98
CA ARG A 580 -22.63 -21.02 -21.41
C ARG A 580 -23.50 -20.23 -22.40
N MET A 581 -23.09 -20.17 -23.67
CA MET A 581 -23.88 -19.52 -24.71
C MET A 581 -25.16 -20.31 -25.00
N GLU A 582 -25.08 -21.63 -25.06
CA GLU A 582 -26.24 -22.51 -25.27
C GLU A 582 -27.25 -22.43 -24.10
N ALA A 583 -26.76 -22.30 -22.85
CA ALA A 583 -27.61 -22.18 -21.66
C ALA A 583 -28.53 -20.93 -21.67
N VAL A 584 -28.16 -19.89 -22.42
CA VAL A 584 -28.99 -18.69 -22.62
C VAL A 584 -29.72 -18.67 -23.96
N GLY A 585 -29.78 -19.80 -24.67
CA GLY A 585 -30.40 -19.88 -26.00
C GLY A 585 -29.58 -19.22 -27.10
N GLY A 586 -28.29 -18.96 -26.84
CA GLY A 586 -27.33 -18.45 -27.81
C GLY A 586 -26.48 -19.54 -28.46
N HIS A 587 -25.58 -19.14 -29.36
CA HIS A 587 -24.70 -20.03 -30.09
C HIS A 587 -23.29 -19.43 -30.21
N LEU A 588 -22.27 -20.28 -30.15
CA LEU A 588 -20.86 -19.90 -30.28
C LEU A 588 -20.13 -20.77 -31.30
N THR A 589 -19.65 -20.13 -32.36
CA THR A 589 -18.82 -20.74 -33.39
C THR A 589 -17.42 -20.13 -33.37
N THR A 590 -16.44 -20.97 -33.68
CA THR A 590 -15.04 -20.57 -33.86
C THR A 590 -14.59 -21.08 -35.20
N THR A 591 -13.98 -20.20 -36.00
CA THR A 591 -13.41 -20.56 -37.29
C THR A 591 -11.97 -20.09 -37.33
N ARG A 592 -11.12 -20.79 -38.09
CA ARG A 592 -9.75 -20.35 -38.33
C ARG A 592 -9.39 -20.57 -39.78
N THR A 593 -8.91 -19.51 -40.40
CA THR A 593 -8.59 -19.47 -41.82
C THR A 593 -7.16 -18.94 -41.95
N GLY A 594 -6.19 -19.83 -42.19
CA GLY A 594 -4.77 -19.48 -42.17
C GLY A 594 -4.31 -19.04 -40.79
N ALA A 595 -3.74 -17.83 -40.69
CA ALA A 595 -3.29 -17.22 -39.44
C ALA A 595 -4.37 -16.37 -38.73
N ARG A 596 -5.61 -16.38 -39.25
CA ARG A 596 -6.72 -15.61 -38.69
C ARG A 596 -7.66 -16.51 -37.90
N PHE A 597 -7.92 -16.15 -36.66
CA PHE A 597 -8.90 -16.78 -35.79
C PHE A 597 -10.11 -15.87 -35.63
N GLU A 598 -11.30 -16.44 -35.73
CA GLU A 598 -12.58 -15.73 -35.56
C GLU A 598 -13.44 -16.49 -34.54
N LEU A 599 -13.96 -15.75 -33.56
CA LEU A 599 -14.97 -16.20 -32.61
C LEU A 599 -16.24 -15.41 -32.84
N LEU A 600 -17.34 -16.11 -33.06
CA LEU A 600 -18.65 -15.54 -33.29
C LEU A 600 -19.63 -16.06 -32.22
N ALA A 601 -20.17 -15.14 -31.43
CA ALA A 601 -21.17 -15.43 -30.41
C ALA A 601 -22.46 -14.68 -30.71
N ARG A 602 -23.58 -15.39 -30.73
CA ARG A 602 -24.92 -14.82 -30.97
C ARG A 602 -25.85 -15.20 -29.84
N THR A 603 -26.58 -14.24 -29.28
CA THR A 603 -27.56 -14.46 -28.20
C THR A 603 -28.83 -13.66 -28.45
N PRO A 604 -30.02 -14.14 -28.05
CA PRO A 604 -31.24 -13.33 -28.01
C PRO A 604 -31.06 -12.12 -27.08
N LEU A 605 -31.69 -10.98 -27.42
CA LEU A 605 -31.75 -9.80 -26.55
C LEU A 605 -32.80 -9.96 -25.45
N ASP A 606 -33.98 -10.43 -25.84
CA ASP A 606 -35.04 -10.82 -24.95
C ASP A 606 -34.81 -12.29 -24.58
N HIS A 607 -34.05 -12.51 -23.52
CA HIS A 607 -34.23 -13.74 -22.76
C HIS A 607 -35.58 -13.55 -22.09
N GLU A 608 -36.63 -14.20 -22.60
CA GLU A 608 -37.90 -14.30 -21.89
C GLU A 608 -37.54 -14.70 -20.47
N ILE A 609 -37.70 -13.75 -19.54
CA ILE A 609 -37.39 -13.96 -18.14
C ILE A 609 -38.28 -15.13 -17.79
N LEU A 610 -37.69 -16.30 -17.49
CA LEU A 610 -38.38 -17.37 -16.78
C LEU A 610 -38.68 -16.79 -15.39
N THR A 611 -39.67 -15.90 -15.34
CA THR A 611 -40.27 -15.42 -14.11
C THR A 611 -40.88 -16.65 -13.47
N PRO A 612 -40.61 -16.91 -12.17
CA PRO A 612 -41.37 -17.91 -11.46
C PRO A 612 -42.83 -17.45 -11.49
N ALA A 613 -43.66 -18.15 -12.27
CA ALA A 613 -45.09 -18.07 -12.08
C ALA A 613 -45.37 -18.49 -10.62
N ARG A 614 -46.08 -17.62 -9.90
CA ARG A 614 -46.41 -17.72 -8.47
C ARG A 614 -46.88 -19.10 -8.03
#